data_AF-A0A1G2Z5G7-F1
#
_entry.id   AF-A0A1G2Z5G7-F1
#
_cell.length_a   1.000
_cell.length_b   1.000
_cell.length_c   1.000
_cell.angle_alpha   90.00
_cell.angle_beta   90.00
_cell.angle_gamma   90.00
#
_symmetry.space_group_name_H-M   'P 1'
#
loop_
_entity.id
_entity.type
_entity.pdbx_description
1 polymer ?
#
loop_
_entity_poly.entity_id
_entity_poly.type
_entity_poly.pdbx_seq_one_letter_code
_entity_poly.pdbx_strand_id
1 'polypeptide(L)'
;MGYVDQYRVFLVLVVLASLADMASTIHFMLNSSPQAEFHPTVRFLSQFFGPVLGPVFGKTVQFIVTITLTVFLRRGAIFIFVPVIVLYAWAAWYNVWGYHLYYPRLLHILEHLAI
;
A
#
# COMPACT_ATOMS: atom_id res chain seq x y z
N MET A 1 -4.32 -5.30 30.00
CA MET A 1 -4.80 -5.73 28.66
C MET A 1 -3.65 -5.60 27.66
N GLY A 2 -3.33 -6.67 26.95
CA GLY A 2 -2.25 -6.69 25.96
C GLY A 2 -2.57 -5.83 24.73
N TYR A 3 -1.53 -5.38 24.02
CA TYR A 3 -1.66 -4.62 22.77
C TYR A 3 -2.47 -5.39 21.72
N VAL A 4 -2.21 -6.70 21.61
CA VAL A 4 -2.89 -7.60 20.66
C VAL A 4 -4.38 -7.72 20.97
N ASP A 5 -4.77 -7.92 22.23
CA ASP A 5 -6.19 -8.03 22.59
C ASP A 5 -6.97 -6.75 22.30
N GLN A 6 -6.35 -5.59 22.53
CA GLN A 6 -6.99 -4.29 22.35
C GLN A 6 -7.19 -3.94 20.88
N TYR A 7 -6.26 -4.33 20.00
CA TYR A 7 -6.25 -3.94 18.59
C TYR A 7 -6.41 -5.12 17.62
N ARG A 8 -6.83 -6.30 18.10
CA ARG A 8 -6.93 -7.54 17.31
C ARG A 8 -7.67 -7.34 15.99
N VAL A 9 -8.82 -6.65 16.03
CA VAL A 9 -9.63 -6.39 14.83
C VAL A 9 -8.86 -5.52 13.83
N PHE A 10 -8.23 -4.44 14.28
CA PHE A 10 -7.44 -3.55 13.42
C PHE A 10 -6.21 -4.24 12.85
N LEU A 11 -5.55 -5.10 13.63
CA LEU A 11 -4.42 -5.90 13.17
C LEU A 11 -4.84 -6.85 12.05
N VAL A 12 -5.95 -7.58 12.23
CA VAL A 12 -6.50 -8.48 11.21
C VAL A 12 -6.88 -7.68 9.96
N LEU A 13 -7.56 -6.55 10.11
CA LEU A 13 -7.95 -5.69 8.99
C LEU A 13 -6.74 -5.14 8.23
N VAL A 14 -5.70 -4.68 8.92
CA VAL A 14 -4.46 -4.22 8.28
C VAL A 14 -3.78 -5.34 7.52
N VAL A 15 -3.71 -6.55 8.09
CA VAL A 15 -3.12 -7.71 7.40
C VAL A 15 -3.92 -7.99 6.12
N LEU A 16 -5.24 -8.14 6.21
CA LEU A 16 -6.08 -8.43 5.05
C LEU A 16 -6.01 -7.34 3.98
N ALA A 17 -6.08 -6.07 4.37
CA ALA A 17 -5.98 -4.95 3.45
C ALA A 17 -4.59 -4.88 2.79
N SER A 18 -3.52 -5.12 3.55
CA SER A 18 -2.15 -5.13 3.01
C SER A 18 -1.91 -6.27 2.02
N LEU A 19 -2.49 -7.45 2.27
CA LEU A 19 -2.40 -8.59 1.36
C LEU A 19 -3.22 -8.35 0.08
N ALA A 20 -4.43 -7.80 0.21
CA ALA A 20 -5.26 -7.42 -0.93
C ALA A 20 -4.56 -6.38 -1.81
N ASP A 21 -3.97 -5.36 -1.19
CA ASP A 21 -3.20 -4.33 -1.88
C ASP A 21 -1.98 -4.94 -2.59
N MET A 22 -1.16 -5.74 -1.89
CA MET A 22 -0.01 -6.42 -2.49
C MET A 22 -0.40 -7.33 -3.67
N ALA A 23 -1.44 -8.14 -3.52
CA ALA A 23 -1.93 -9.02 -4.58
C ALA A 23 -2.45 -8.23 -5.78
N SER A 24 -3.17 -7.13 -5.53
CA SER A 24 -3.67 -6.25 -6.58
C SER A 24 -2.52 -5.56 -7.32
N THR A 25 -1.48 -5.13 -6.62
CA THR A 25 -0.29 -4.50 -7.19
C THR A 25 0.45 -5.49 -8.09
N ILE A 26 0.67 -6.71 -7.62
CA ILE A 26 1.31 -7.76 -8.42
C ILE A 26 0.47 -8.05 -9.68
N HIS A 27 -0.85 -8.23 -9.53
CA HIS A 27 -1.74 -8.45 -10.67
C HIS A 27 -1.69 -7.29 -11.68
N PHE A 28 -1.71 -6.06 -11.19
CA PHE A 28 -1.64 -4.85 -12.00
C PHE A 28 -0.31 -4.75 -12.76
N MET A 29 0.82 -5.00 -12.10
CA MET A 29 2.15 -4.91 -12.72
C MET A 29 2.42 -6.02 -13.74
N LEU A 30 1.86 -7.21 -13.52
CA LEU A 30 1.91 -8.30 -14.48
C LEU A 30 1.10 -7.99 -15.74
N ASN A 31 0.00 -7.23 -15.63
CA ASN A 31 -0.87 -6.89 -16.76
C ASN A 31 -0.49 -5.56 -17.47
N SER A 32 0.02 -4.56 -16.74
CA SER A 32 0.16 -3.18 -17.23
C SER A 32 1.61 -2.66 -17.26
N SER A 33 2.58 -3.55 -17.04
CA SER A 33 4.03 -3.28 -16.92
C SER A 33 4.46 -2.50 -15.65
N PRO A 34 5.68 -2.72 -15.13
CA PRO A 34 6.17 -2.09 -13.88
C PRO A 34 6.23 -0.54 -13.90
N GLN A 35 6.24 0.07 -15.10
CA GLN A 35 6.32 1.53 -15.25
C GLN A 35 4.98 2.23 -14.98
N ALA A 36 3.86 1.51 -15.05
CA ALA A 36 2.52 2.05 -14.78
C ALA A 36 2.23 2.19 -13.27
N GLU A 37 3.15 1.77 -12.41
CA GLU A 37 2.95 1.77 -10.98
C GLU A 37 3.17 3.17 -10.37
N PHE A 38 2.13 3.67 -9.69
CA PHE A 38 2.05 5.04 -9.18
C PHE A 38 2.89 5.31 -7.94
N HIS A 39 3.28 4.27 -7.19
CA HIS A 39 4.06 4.43 -5.97
C HIS A 39 5.56 4.52 -6.33
N PRO A 40 6.22 5.68 -6.19
CA PRO A 40 7.60 5.85 -6.67
C PRO A 40 8.58 4.86 -6.01
N THR A 41 8.38 4.55 -4.72
CA THR A 41 9.18 3.56 -4.01
C THR A 41 8.97 2.15 -4.54
N VAL A 42 7.73 1.77 -4.86
CA VAL A 42 7.43 0.42 -5.35
C VAL A 42 7.86 0.28 -6.82
N ARG A 43 7.72 1.34 -7.61
CA ARG A 43 8.25 1.44 -8.98
C ARG A 43 9.78 1.30 -9.01
N PHE A 44 10.50 1.97 -8.11
CA PHE A 44 11.96 1.85 -8.02
C PHE A 44 12.40 0.46 -7.58
N LEU A 45 11.69 -0.13 -6.61
CA LEU A 45 11.96 -1.48 -6.13
C LEU A 45 11.61 -2.54 -7.18
N SER A 46 10.55 -2.36 -7.97
CA SER A 46 10.16 -3.29 -9.02
C SER A 46 11.02 -3.18 -10.28
N GLN A 47 11.61 -2.03 -10.57
CA GLN A 47 12.66 -1.90 -11.58
C GLN A 47 13.92 -2.69 -11.20
N PHE A 48 14.25 -2.77 -9.91
CA PHE A 48 15.43 -3.49 -9.42
C PHE A 48 15.18 -4.99 -9.14
N PHE A 49 14.05 -5.34 -8.53
CA PHE A 49 13.74 -6.70 -8.06
C PHE A 49 12.66 -7.42 -8.89
N GLY A 50 12.04 -6.72 -9.84
CA GLY A 50 10.96 -7.24 -10.66
C GLY A 50 9.55 -6.99 -10.09
N PRO A 51 8.51 -7.21 -10.90
CA PRO A 51 7.10 -6.86 -10.61
C PRO A 51 6.46 -7.64 -9.45
N VAL A 52 7.13 -8.68 -8.95
CA VAL A 52 6.63 -9.51 -7.84
C VAL A 52 7.39 -9.21 -6.56
N LEU A 53 8.73 -9.24 -6.59
CA LEU A 53 9.56 -9.05 -5.41
C LEU A 53 9.58 -7.59 -4.92
N GLY A 54 9.46 -6.62 -5.83
CA GLY A 54 9.38 -5.19 -5.48
C GLY A 54 8.19 -4.87 -4.57
N PRO A 55 6.95 -5.18 -4.96
CA PRO A 55 5.77 -5.01 -4.12
C PRO A 55 5.83 -5.76 -2.80
N VAL A 56 6.31 -7.01 -2.80
CA VAL A 56 6.44 -7.83 -1.58
C VAL A 56 7.37 -7.15 -0.58
N PHE A 57 8.57 -6.72 -1.00
CA PHE A 57 9.51 -6.04 -0.12
C PHE A 57 8.98 -4.70 0.38
N GLY A 58 8.46 -3.86 -0.52
CA GLY A 58 7.93 -2.54 -0.18
C GLY A 58 6.78 -2.62 0.83
N LYS A 59 5.84 -3.54 0.61
CA LYS A 59 4.69 -3.74 1.51
C LYS A 59 5.10 -4.36 2.85
N THR A 60 6.07 -5.29 2.85
CA THR A 60 6.60 -5.87 4.09
C THR A 60 7.21 -4.80 4.98
N VAL A 61 8.01 -3.89 4.41
CA VAL A 61 8.59 -2.77 5.16
C VAL A 61 7.50 -1.82 5.67
N GLN A 62 6.54 -1.42 4.83
CA GLN A 62 5.43 -0.56 5.25
C GLN A 62 4.58 -1.18 6.38
N PHE A 63 4.33 -2.50 6.30
CA PHE A 63 3.62 -3.23 7.35
C PHE A 63 4.41 -3.22 8.67
N ILE A 64 5.70 -3.57 8.64
CA ILE A 64 6.57 -3.57 9.84
C ILE A 64 6.61 -2.17 10.47
N VAL A 65 6.77 -1.13 9.67
CA VAL A 65 6.78 0.26 10.14
C VAL A 65 5.44 0.64 10.77
N THR A 66 4.32 0.27 10.15
CA THR A 66 2.97 0.51 10.70
C THR A 66 2.79 -0.18 12.05
N ILE A 67 3.17 -1.46 12.16
CA ILE A 67 3.09 -2.22 13.42
C ILE A 67 4.00 -1.60 14.49
N THR A 68 5.23 -1.24 14.13
CA THR A 68 6.19 -0.62 15.05
C THR A 68 5.64 0.71 15.59
N LEU A 69 5.18 1.60 14.69
CA LEU A 69 4.59 2.88 15.08
C LEU A 69 3.36 2.71 15.96
N THR A 70 2.47 1.77 15.65
CA THR A 70 1.25 1.53 16.45
C THR A 70 1.53 0.92 17.82
N VAL A 71 2.62 0.14 17.96
CA VAL A 71 3.11 -0.34 19.26
C VAL A 71 3.68 0.80 20.11
N PHE A 72 4.51 1.67 19.53
CA PHE A 72 5.11 2.81 20.25
C PHE A 72 4.07 3.91 20.57
N LEU A 73 3.19 4.24 19.62
CA LEU A 73 2.16 5.28 19.74
C LEU A 73 0.81 4.68 20.18
N ARG A 74 0.83 3.84 21.21
CA ARG A 74 -0.33 3.04 21.62
C ARG A 74 -1.61 3.84 21.90
N ARG A 75 -1.50 5.08 22.42
CA ARG A 75 -2.64 5.97 22.70
C ARG A 75 -3.31 6.53 21.43
N GLY A 76 -2.57 6.61 20.32
CA GLY A 76 -3.03 7.14 19.04
C GLY A 76 -3.12 6.09 17.92
N ALA A 77 -2.90 4.81 18.22
CA ALA A 77 -2.77 3.75 17.21
C ALA A 77 -3.98 3.67 16.26
N ILE A 78 -5.20 3.96 16.73
CA ILE A 78 -6.41 3.99 15.91
C ILE A 78 -6.30 5.03 14.77
N PHE A 79 -5.73 6.20 15.06
CA PHE A 79 -5.52 7.25 14.06
C PHE A 79 -4.48 6.87 13.00
N ILE A 80 -3.70 5.82 13.22
CA ILE A 80 -2.77 5.26 12.23
C ILE A 80 -3.44 4.09 11.50
N PHE A 81 -4.05 3.17 12.25
CA PHE A 81 -4.71 1.98 11.71
C PHE A 81 -5.79 2.32 10.69
N VAL A 82 -6.72 3.21 11.04
CA VAL A 82 -7.87 3.54 10.18
C VAL A 82 -7.43 4.10 8.82
N PRO A 83 -6.63 5.17 8.73
CA PRO A 83 -6.21 5.68 7.43
C PRO A 83 -5.35 4.69 6.66
N VAL A 84 -4.48 3.90 7.31
CA VAL A 84 -3.68 2.88 6.62
C VAL A 84 -4.57 1.80 6.00
N ILE A 85 -5.57 1.30 6.72
CA ILE A 85 -6.53 0.32 6.19
C ILE A 85 -7.29 0.91 5.00
N VAL A 86 -7.78 2.13 5.12
CA VAL A 86 -8.52 2.81 4.04
C VAL A 86 -7.65 3.00 2.82
N LEU A 87 -6.40 3.45 2.99
CA LEU A 87 -5.46 3.65 1.89
C LEU A 87 -5.08 2.33 1.21
N TYR A 88 -4.83 1.27 1.96
CA TYR A 88 -4.55 -0.06 1.39
C TYR A 88 -5.77 -0.62 0.66
N ALA A 89 -6.97 -0.51 1.22
CA ALA A 89 -8.19 -0.95 0.55
C ALA A 89 -8.47 -0.14 -0.72
N TRP A 90 -8.23 1.17 -0.68
CA TRP A 90 -8.38 2.04 -1.85
C TRP A 90 -7.36 1.74 -2.94
N ALA A 91 -6.09 1.53 -2.57
CA ALA A 91 -5.05 1.12 -3.51
C ALA A 91 -5.36 -0.26 -4.13
N ALA A 92 -5.86 -1.20 -3.32
CA ALA A 92 -6.32 -2.49 -3.81
C ALA A 92 -7.45 -2.35 -4.84
N TRP A 93 -8.47 -1.56 -4.51
CA TRP A 93 -9.57 -1.25 -5.43
C TRP A 93 -9.07 -0.57 -6.71
N TYR A 94 -8.16 0.38 -6.59
CA TYR A 94 -7.63 1.13 -7.72
C TYR A 94 -6.82 0.23 -8.68
N ASN A 95 -5.97 -0.65 -8.15
CA ASN A 95 -5.16 -1.57 -8.95
C ASN A 95 -6.00 -2.64 -9.68
N VAL A 96 -7.16 -3.04 -9.13
CA VAL A 96 -8.06 -4.03 -9.76
C VAL A 96 -9.04 -3.38 -10.75
N TRP A 97 -9.71 -2.30 -10.36
CA TRP A 97 -10.79 -1.69 -11.15
C TRP A 97 -10.50 -0.24 -11.55
N GLY A 98 -9.88 0.53 -10.66
CA GLY A 98 -9.70 1.97 -10.85
C GLY A 98 -8.80 2.35 -12.02
N TYR A 99 -7.79 1.54 -12.33
CA TYR A 99 -6.88 1.79 -13.45
C TYR A 99 -7.59 1.96 -14.80
N HIS A 100 -8.67 1.19 -15.03
CA HIS A 100 -9.45 1.30 -16.26
C HIS A 100 -10.45 2.47 -16.24
N LEU A 101 -10.83 2.95 -15.06
CA LEU A 101 -11.92 3.90 -14.89
C LEU A 101 -11.45 5.36 -14.77
N TYR A 102 -10.27 5.60 -14.20
CA TYR A 102 -9.84 6.96 -13.87
C TYR A 102 -8.32 7.11 -13.77
N TYR A 103 -7.77 8.07 -14.53
CA TYR A 103 -6.40 8.57 -14.35
C TYR A 103 -6.46 9.85 -13.48
N PRO A 104 -5.92 9.85 -12.25
CA PRO A 104 -5.99 11.02 -11.38
C PRO A 104 -5.26 12.24 -11.97
N ARG A 105 -5.97 13.35 -12.19
CA ARG A 105 -5.41 14.60 -12.76
C ARG A 105 -4.24 15.21 -11.96
N LEU A 106 -4.16 14.91 -10.66
CA LEU A 106 -3.04 15.34 -9.79
C LEU A 106 -1.69 14.77 -10.26
N LEU A 107 -1.70 13.61 -10.91
CA LEU A 107 -0.50 12.96 -11.47
C LEU A 107 -0.01 13.66 -12.73
N HIS A 108 -0.92 14.20 -13.56
CA HIS A 108 -0.56 14.98 -14.74
C HIS A 108 0.21 16.26 -14.38
N ILE A 109 -0.06 16.82 -13.19
CA ILE A 109 0.64 17.99 -12.66
C ILE A 109 2.01 17.59 -12.08
N LEU A 110 2.08 16.49 -11.34
CA LEU A 110 3.34 16.00 -10.75
C LEU A 110 4.35 15.52 -11.82
N GLU A 111 3.89 14.87 -12.89
CA GLU A 111 4.75 14.51 -14.03
C GLU A 111 5.23 15.75 -14.81
N HIS A 112 4.42 16.80 -14.91
CA HIS A 112 4.84 18.08 -15.47
C HIS A 112 5.86 18.83 -14.60
N LEU A 113 5.80 18.66 -13.29
CA LEU A 113 6.69 19.30 -12.32
C LEU A 113 7.98 18.51 -12.04
N ALA A 114 8.06 17.25 -12.46
CA ALA A 114 9.23 16.38 -12.30
C ALA A 114 10.18 16.39 -13.52
N ILE A 115 10.09 17.42 -14.38
CA ILE A 115 11.08 17.74 -15.42
C ILE A 115 12.34 18.33 -14.78
#